data_AF-A0A2N2VAA8-F1
#
_entry.id   AF-A0A2N2VAA8-F1
#
_cell.length_a   1.000
_cell.length_b   1.000
_cell.length_c   1.000
_cell.angle_alpha   90.00
_cell.angle_beta   90.00
_cell.angle_gamma   90.00
#
_symmetry.space_group_name_H-M   'P 1'
#
loop_
_entity.id
_entity.type
_entity.pdbx_description
1 polymer ?
#
loop_
_entity_poly.entity_id
_entity_poly.type
_entity_poly.pdbx_seq_one_letter_code
_entity_poly.pdbx_strand_id
1 'polypeptide(L)' 'MRQLLKKIGYRTADDAIDFLMAGMAILPGLLMLSGLMLAGAAALLILICLIVGIGLRVPPPPPNDDAT' A
#
# COMPACT_ATOMS: atom_id res chain seq x y z
N MET A 1 -16.16 -10.02 2.25
CA MET A 1 -14.93 -9.23 1.97
C MET A 1 -13.89 -9.30 3.08
N ARG A 2 -14.23 -9.13 4.37
CA ARG A 2 -13.28 -9.26 5.51
C ARG A 2 -12.50 -10.59 5.58
N GLN A 3 -13.12 -11.70 5.17
CA GLN A 3 -12.48 -13.03 5.22
C GLN A 3 -11.47 -13.29 4.09
N LEU A 4 -11.54 -12.57 2.97
CA LEU A 4 -10.59 -12.74 1.87
C LEU A 4 -9.24 -12.06 2.20
N LEU A 5 -9.26 -10.89 2.83
CA LEU A 5 -8.04 -10.22 3.31
C LEU A 5 -7.30 -11.06 4.37
N LYS A 6 -8.03 -11.76 5.24
CA LYS A 6 -7.47 -12.63 6.28
C LYS A 6 -6.75 -13.87 5.73
N LYS A 7 -7.07 -14.28 4.49
CA LYS A 7 -6.52 -15.49 3.86
C LYS A 7 -5.23 -15.22 3.08
N ILE A 8 -4.88 -13.95 2.84
CA ILE A 8 -3.70 -13.51 2.09
C ILE A 8 -2.49 -13.24 3.01
N GLY A 9 -2.65 -13.38 4.33
CA GLY A 9 -1.54 -13.23 5.29
C GLY A 9 -1.33 -11.83 5.84
N TYR A 10 -2.17 -10.86 5.46
CA TYR A 10 -2.18 -9.53 6.09
C TYR A 10 -2.78 -9.61 7.49
N ARG A 11 -1.91 -9.67 8.50
CA ARG A 11 -2.29 -9.67 9.92
C ARG A 11 -2.65 -8.26 10.43
N THR A 12 -2.09 -7.24 9.81
CA THR A 12 -2.16 -5.84 10.24
C THR A 12 -2.12 -4.91 9.03
N ALA A 13 -2.70 -3.72 9.16
CA ALA A 13 -2.71 -2.75 8.06
C ALA A 13 -1.31 -2.22 7.72
N ASP A 14 -0.39 -2.26 8.69
CA ASP A 14 1.01 -1.86 8.52
C ASP A 14 1.74 -2.74 7.51
N ASP A 15 1.57 -4.07 7.57
CA ASP A 15 2.14 -4.97 6.55
C ASP A 15 1.69 -4.55 5.14
N ALA A 16 0.41 -4.16 4.99
CA ALA A 16 -0.15 -3.79 3.69
C ALA A 16 0.42 -2.46 3.17
N ILE A 17 0.70 -1.55 4.09
CA ILE A 17 1.37 -0.29 3.79
C ILE A 17 2.82 -0.57 3.36
N ASP A 18 3.56 -1.43 4.08
CA ASP A 18 4.95 -1.78 3.75
C ASP A 18 5.06 -2.42 2.35
N PHE A 19 4.16 -3.36 2.02
CA PHE A 19 4.12 -3.95 0.70
C PHE A 19 3.79 -2.93 -0.39
N LEU A 20 2.81 -2.05 -0.15
CA LEU A 20 2.48 -1.01 -1.12
C LEU A 20 3.62 -0.01 -1.29
N MET A 21 4.33 0.32 -0.22
CA MET A 21 5.48 1.21 -0.26
C MET A 21 6.61 0.60 -1.09
N ALA A 22 6.92 -0.68 -0.90
CA ALA A 22 7.87 -1.41 -1.75
C ALA A 22 7.40 -1.47 -3.22
N GLY A 23 6.11 -1.73 -3.44
CA GLY A 23 5.50 -1.77 -4.77
C GLY A 23 5.61 -0.43 -5.51
N MET A 24 5.33 0.70 -4.83
CA MET A 24 5.42 2.04 -5.41
C MET A 24 6.84 2.44 -5.78
N ALA A 25 7.83 2.03 -4.98
CA ALA A 25 9.23 2.36 -5.23
C ALA A 25 9.81 1.62 -6.45
N ILE A 26 9.35 0.40 -6.70
CA ILE A 26 9.98 -0.51 -7.66
C ILE A 26 9.17 -0.60 -8.96
N LEU A 27 7.88 -0.90 -8.86
CA LEU A 27 7.08 -1.42 -9.97
C LEU A 27 6.77 -0.38 -11.06
N PRO A 28 6.37 0.87 -10.74
CA PRO A 28 6.17 1.92 -11.74
C PRO A 28 7.46 2.27 -12.48
N GLY A 29 8.56 2.43 -11.75
CA GLY A 29 9.87 2.75 -12.32
C GLY A 29 10.36 1.68 -13.29
N LEU A 30 10.22 0.40 -12.93
CA LEU A 30 10.58 -0.72 -13.79
C LEU A 30 9.76 -0.76 -15.09
N LEU A 31 8.45 -0.51 -15.00
CA LEU A 31 7.58 -0.46 -16.17
C LEU A 31 7.95 0.72 -17.08
N MET A 32 8.20 1.90 -16.51
CA MET A 32 8.60 3.09 -17.27
C MET A 32 9.97 2.90 -17.94
N LEU A 33 10.95 2.34 -17.25
CA LEU A 33 12.27 2.02 -17.80
C LEU A 33 12.21 0.98 -18.94
N SER A 34 11.24 0.08 -18.88
CA SER A 34 11.00 -0.93 -19.92
C SER A 34 10.25 -0.37 -21.14
N GLY A 35 9.97 0.95 -21.17
CA GLY A 35 9.23 1.61 -22.25
C GLY A 35 7.70 1.54 -22.10
N LEU A 36 7.19 0.90 -21.04
CA LEU A 36 5.76 0.76 -20.75
C LEU A 36 5.24 1.96 -19.94
N MET A 37 5.40 3.18 -20.47
CA MET A 37 5.05 4.43 -19.77
C MET A 37 3.61 4.47 -19.28
N LEU A 38 2.65 4.11 -20.14
CA LEU A 38 1.23 4.11 -19.78
C LEU A 38 0.91 3.07 -18.70
N ALA A 39 1.51 1.88 -18.78
CA ALA A 39 1.33 0.83 -17.77
C ALA A 39 1.97 1.22 -16.43
N GLY A 40 3.13 1.88 -16.46
CA GLY A 40 3.79 2.42 -15.26
C GLY A 40 2.94 3.49 -14.57
N ALA A 41 2.38 4.43 -15.34
CA ALA A 41 1.48 5.45 -14.81
C ALA A 41 0.19 4.84 -14.22
N ALA A 42 -0.41 3.86 -14.92
CA ALA A 42 -1.58 3.15 -14.43
C ALA A 42 -1.27 2.36 -13.14
N ALA A 43 -0.14 1.66 -13.08
CA ALA A 43 0.30 0.93 -11.89
C ALA A 43 0.50 1.88 -10.70
N LEU A 44 1.13 3.03 -10.91
CA LEU A 44 1.30 4.05 -9.86
C LEU A 44 -0.05 4.56 -9.34
N LEU A 45 -0.98 4.89 -10.24
CA LEU A 45 -2.33 5.34 -9.86
C LEU A 45 -3.09 4.29 -9.04
N ILE A 46 -3.01 3.02 -9.45
CA ILE A 46 -3.65 1.90 -8.74
C ILE A 46 -3.06 1.76 -7.33
N LEU A 47 -1.73 1.82 -7.19
CA LEU A 47 -1.06 1.73 -5.89
C LEU A 47 -1.42 2.90 -4.98
N ILE A 48 -1.47 4.13 -5.50
CA ILE A 48 -1.91 5.30 -4.73
C ILE A 48 -3.34 5.12 -4.23
N CYS A 49 -4.27 4.68 -5.09
CA CYS A 49 -5.66 4.46 -4.70
C CYS A 49 -5.79 3.39 -3.62
N LEU A 50 -4.99 2.32 -3.70
CA LEU A 50 -4.95 1.28 -2.68
C LEU A 50 -4.46 1.81 -1.33
N ILE A 51 -3.40 2.63 -1.30
CA ILE A 51 -2.92 3.26 -0.05
C ILE A 51 -3.99 4.16 0.55
N VAL A 52 -4.65 4.99 -0.27
CA VAL A 52 -5.73 5.85 0.22
C VAL A 52 -6.88 5.01 0.80
N GLY A 53 -7.26 3.94 0.11
CA GLY A 53 -8.29 3.02 0.58
C GLY A 53 -7.94 2.29 1.88
N ILE A 54 -6.65 1.98 2.09
CA ILE A 54 -6.16 1.42 3.35
C ILE A 54 -6.17 2.49 4.43
N GLY A 55 -5.58 3.67 4.19
CA GLY A 55 -5.49 4.77 5.16
C GLY A 55 -6.85 5.23 5.69
N LEU A 56 -7.89 5.25 4.86
CA LEU A 56 -9.27 5.55 5.30
C LEU A 56 -9.87 4.48 6.23
N ARG A 57 -9.31 3.27 6.27
CA ARG A 57 -9.78 2.14 7.07
C ARG A 57 -8.90 1.84 8.29
N VAL A 58 -7.71 2.45 8.38
CA VAL A 58 -6.82 2.31 9.53
C VAL A 58 -7.19 3.36 10.56
N PRO A 59 -7.64 2.95 11.78
CA PRO A 59 -7.83 3.91 12.85
C PRO A 59 -6.47 4.53 13.22
N PRO A 60 -6.42 5.82 13.58
CA PRO A 60 -5.16 6.45 14.01
C PRO A 60 -4.55 5.65 15.17
N PRO A 61 -3.21 5.51 15.20
CA PRO A 61 -2.56 4.81 16.30
C PRO A 61 -2.94 5.49 17.62
N PRO A 62 -3.19 4.72 18.70
CA PRO A 62 -3.48 5.30 20.00
C PRO A 62 -2.31 6.22 20.43
N PRO A 63 -2.58 7.30 21.17
CA PRO A 63 -1.53 8.15 21.72
C PRO A 63 -0.54 7.29 22.51
N ASN A 64 0.76 7.44 22.21
CA ASN A 64 1.80 6.79 22.99
C ASN A 64 1.92 7.56 24.31
N ASP A 65 1.42 6.98 25.40
CA ASP A 65 1.52 7.56 26.76
C ASP A 65 2.93 7.43 27.37
N ASP A 66 3.93 7.01 26.59
CA ASP A 66 5.32 6.82 27.02
C ASP A 66 6.16 8.12 26.92
N ALA A 67 5.58 9.24 27.37
CA ALA A 67 6.27 10.52 27.57
C ALA A 67 6.31 10.90 29.06
N THR A 68 6.77 9.98 29.91
CA THR A 68 7.14 10.24 31.31
C THR A 68 8.43 9.55 31.67
#